data_AF-C5LPH7-F1
#
_entry.id   AF-C5LPH7-F1
#
_cell.length_a   1.000
_cell.length_b   1.000
_cell.length_c   1.000
_cell.angle_alpha   90.00
_cell.angle_beta   90.00
_cell.angle_gamma   90.00
#
_symmetry.space_group_name_H-M   'P 1'
#
loop_
_entity.id
_entity.type
_entity.pdbx_description
1 polymer ?
#
loop_
_entity_poly.entity_id
_entity_poly.type
_entity_poly.pdbx_seq_one_letter_code
_entity_poly.pdbx_strand_id
1 'polypeptide(L)'
;TEDDYDSDDSDDEYTRNRIGKVPLKWYLDNHDHIGYDISGKKIARTVKTSEIDTLLRAAEDPDAWRTVTDIKNDREIKLSDTDLRIIQRIRKGFFPTGRGDGDEDEEFQVEYEDRIEDKIHPMRTRYPTKKSFMPDQDEARKVNRLIKLIRAGIIKPKEEKPAKEDVFHTAPRRNHYLMKRLCISITISRVTASDDNTKDCDKG
;
A
#
# COMPACT_ATOMS: atom_id res chain seq x y z
N THR A 1 -32.42 -5.93 -41.35
CA THR A 1 -31.19 -5.54 -40.66
C THR A 1 -31.61 -4.43 -39.75
N GLU A 2 -31.66 -4.69 -38.45
CA GLU A 2 -31.89 -3.64 -37.46
C GLU A 2 -30.55 -2.93 -37.34
N ASP A 3 -30.50 -1.69 -37.82
CA ASP A 3 -29.32 -0.86 -37.67
C ASP A 3 -29.36 -0.33 -36.23
N ASP A 4 -28.58 -0.95 -35.35
CA ASP A 4 -28.44 -0.57 -33.95
C ASP A 4 -27.69 0.77 -33.87
N TYR A 5 -28.44 1.87 -33.84
CA TYR A 5 -27.89 3.19 -33.52
C TYR A 5 -27.57 3.22 -32.02
N ASP A 6 -26.29 3.20 -31.69
CA ASP A 6 -25.80 3.32 -30.32
C ASP A 6 -25.81 4.78 -29.88
N SER A 7 -26.04 5.04 -28.59
CA SER A 7 -26.20 6.38 -28.03
C SER A 7 -24.94 7.26 -28.11
N ASP A 8 -23.79 6.70 -28.50
CA ASP A 8 -22.51 7.40 -28.63
C ASP A 8 -22.10 7.59 -30.12
N ASP A 9 -22.98 7.27 -31.08
CA ASP A 9 -22.68 7.47 -32.49
C ASP A 9 -22.86 8.94 -32.89
N SER A 10 -21.76 9.68 -32.99
CA SER A 10 -21.78 11.12 -33.35
C SER A 10 -22.51 11.47 -34.65
N ASP A 11 -22.73 10.52 -35.56
CA ASP A 11 -23.44 10.75 -36.83
C ASP A 11 -24.99 10.69 -36.69
N ASP A 12 -25.50 10.23 -35.55
CA ASP A 12 -26.94 10.05 -35.28
C ASP A 12 -27.66 11.34 -34.85
N GLU A 13 -26.92 12.36 -34.42
CA GLU A 13 -27.51 13.60 -33.93
C GLU A 13 -28.31 14.22 -35.08
N TYR A 14 -29.64 14.25 -34.95
CA TYR A 14 -30.59 14.74 -35.95
C TYR A 14 -30.35 16.22 -36.27
N THR A 15 -29.32 16.47 -37.08
CA THR A 15 -28.93 17.80 -37.51
C THR A 15 -29.95 18.24 -38.53
N ARG A 16 -30.79 19.20 -38.17
CA ARG A 16 -31.81 19.80 -39.05
C ARG A 16 -31.21 20.24 -40.38
N ASN A 17 -29.98 20.73 -40.35
CA ASN A 17 -29.27 21.21 -41.53
C ASN A 17 -28.19 20.22 -42.04
N ARG A 18 -28.27 19.80 -43.30
CA ARG A 18 -27.35 18.81 -43.91
C ARG A 18 -26.10 19.41 -44.56
N ILE A 19 -25.83 20.69 -44.35
CA ILE A 19 -24.59 21.30 -44.86
C ILE A 19 -23.35 20.67 -44.18
N GLY A 20 -22.31 20.44 -44.97
CA GLY A 20 -21.01 19.98 -44.50
C GLY A 20 -20.15 21.10 -43.89
N LYS A 21 -18.83 20.91 -43.88
CA LYS A 21 -17.85 21.91 -43.41
C LYS A 21 -17.68 23.05 -44.42
N VAL A 22 -18.71 23.87 -44.57
CA VAL A 22 -18.77 25.04 -45.47
C VAL A 22 -18.79 26.31 -44.63
N PRO A 23 -18.09 27.39 -45.04
CA PRO A 23 -18.16 28.66 -44.34
C PRO A 23 -19.59 29.19 -44.25
N LEU A 24 -20.12 29.36 -43.03
CA LEU A 24 -21.49 29.85 -42.80
C LEU A 24 -21.72 31.29 -43.27
N LYS A 25 -20.63 32.06 -43.42
CA LYS A 25 -20.67 33.44 -43.92
C LYS A 25 -21.39 33.58 -45.26
N TRP A 26 -21.24 32.62 -46.17
CA TRP A 26 -21.90 32.67 -47.48
C TRP A 26 -23.43 32.69 -47.40
N TYR A 27 -23.99 32.02 -46.40
CA TYR A 27 -25.42 32.08 -46.14
C TYR A 27 -25.78 33.40 -45.46
N LEU A 28 -24.98 33.85 -44.49
CA LEU A 28 -25.25 35.06 -43.71
C LEU A 28 -25.32 36.33 -44.56
N ASP A 29 -24.45 36.45 -45.57
CA ASP A 29 -24.30 37.67 -46.39
C ASP A 29 -25.29 37.71 -47.56
N ASN A 30 -25.56 36.57 -48.22
CA ASN A 30 -26.24 36.55 -49.52
C ASN A 30 -27.62 35.87 -49.52
N HIS A 31 -28.01 35.20 -48.44
CA HIS A 31 -29.21 34.36 -48.40
C HIS A 31 -30.04 34.52 -47.12
N ASP A 32 -31.36 34.37 -47.25
CA ASP A 32 -32.35 34.44 -46.15
C ASP A 32 -32.60 33.08 -45.46
N HIS A 33 -31.82 32.06 -45.82
CA HIS A 33 -31.93 30.70 -45.27
C HIS A 33 -30.54 30.15 -44.97
N ILE A 34 -30.47 29.13 -44.12
CA ILE A 34 -29.23 28.43 -43.78
C ILE A 34 -29.39 26.97 -44.21
N GLY A 35 -28.94 26.67 -45.44
CA GLY A 35 -28.99 25.32 -45.99
C GLY A 35 -30.40 24.76 -46.22
N TYR A 36 -30.46 23.44 -46.36
CA TYR A 36 -31.66 22.69 -46.75
C TYR A 36 -31.83 21.46 -45.87
N ASP A 37 -33.09 21.08 -45.67
CA ASP A 37 -33.48 19.85 -44.97
C ASP A 37 -33.31 18.61 -45.87
N ILE A 38 -33.45 17.41 -45.31
CA ILE A 38 -33.37 16.12 -46.03
C ILE A 38 -34.35 16.05 -47.21
N SER A 39 -35.52 16.69 -47.07
CA SER A 39 -36.55 16.79 -48.11
C SER A 39 -36.28 17.89 -49.14
N GLY A 40 -35.15 18.59 -49.06
CA GLY A 40 -34.80 19.71 -49.94
C GLY A 40 -35.54 21.01 -49.65
N LYS A 41 -36.20 21.12 -48.49
CA LYS A 41 -36.88 22.36 -48.07
C LYS A 41 -35.86 23.35 -47.49
N LYS A 42 -35.99 24.62 -47.86
CA LYS A 42 -35.15 25.71 -47.31
C LYS A 42 -35.39 25.86 -45.80
N ILE A 43 -34.31 25.89 -45.03
CA ILE A 43 -34.38 26.16 -43.58
C ILE A 43 -34.27 27.68 -43.41
N ALA A 44 -35.42 28.33 -43.23
CA ALA A 44 -35.47 29.78 -43.02
C ALA A 44 -34.69 30.17 -41.78
N ARG A 45 -34.00 31.31 -41.86
CA ARG A 45 -33.31 31.88 -40.71
C ARG A 45 -34.32 32.56 -39.78
N THR A 46 -34.09 32.44 -38.49
CA THR A 46 -34.76 33.27 -37.48
C THR A 46 -34.34 34.71 -37.71
N VAL A 47 -35.30 35.64 -37.64
CA VAL A 47 -35.03 37.06 -37.83
C VAL A 47 -33.94 37.47 -36.85
N LYS A 48 -32.81 37.97 -37.35
CA LYS A 48 -31.68 38.39 -36.53
C LYS A 48 -32.20 39.41 -35.52
N THR A 49 -32.17 39.03 -34.26
CA THR A 49 -32.53 39.94 -33.18
C THR A 49 -31.41 40.94 -33.03
N SER A 50 -31.77 42.21 -32.83
CA SER A 50 -30.77 43.27 -32.73
C SER A 50 -29.75 42.95 -31.65
N GLU A 51 -28.52 43.45 -31.77
CA GLU A 51 -27.50 43.26 -30.74
C GLU A 51 -28.01 43.73 -29.36
N ILE A 52 -28.80 44.80 -29.34
CA ILE A 52 -29.45 45.29 -28.12
C ILE A 52 -30.41 44.24 -27.53
N ASP A 53 -31.20 43.57 -28.36
CA ASP A 53 -32.12 42.54 -27.89
C ASP A 53 -31.38 41.31 -27.32
N THR A 54 -30.25 40.94 -27.93
CA THR A 54 -29.39 39.88 -27.36
C THR A 54 -28.79 40.27 -26.01
N LEU A 55 -28.43 41.55 -25.84
CA LEU A 55 -27.93 42.07 -24.57
C LEU A 55 -29.02 42.13 -23.51
N LEU A 56 -30.24 42.50 -23.89
CA LEU A 56 -31.39 42.52 -22.99
C LEU A 56 -31.73 41.11 -22.51
N ARG A 57 -31.79 40.12 -23.40
CA ARG A 57 -31.96 38.70 -22.99
C ARG A 57 -30.86 38.24 -22.06
N ALA A 58 -29.61 38.62 -22.35
CA ALA A 58 -28.48 38.26 -21.49
C ALA A 58 -28.59 38.87 -20.07
N ALA A 59 -29.26 40.01 -19.93
CA ALA A 59 -29.47 40.69 -18.65
C ALA A 59 -30.75 40.23 -17.92
N GLU A 60 -31.82 39.95 -18.65
CA GLU A 60 -33.14 39.60 -18.10
C GLU A 60 -33.26 38.12 -17.74
N ASP A 61 -32.67 37.23 -18.56
CA ASP A 61 -32.77 35.79 -18.33
C ASP A 61 -31.69 35.31 -17.33
N PRO A 62 -32.08 34.69 -16.20
CA PRO A 62 -31.12 34.13 -15.24
C PRO A 62 -30.34 32.94 -15.80
N ASP A 63 -30.79 32.38 -16.93
CA ASP A 63 -30.25 31.20 -17.59
C ASP A 63 -29.49 31.56 -18.88
N ALA A 64 -29.27 32.85 -19.15
CA ALA A 64 -28.51 33.29 -20.31
C ALA A 64 -27.09 32.71 -20.32
N TRP A 65 -26.44 32.64 -19.16
CA TRP A 65 -25.07 32.12 -19.03
C TRP A 65 -24.93 30.62 -19.31
N ARG A 66 -26.02 29.84 -19.27
CA ARG A 66 -26.03 28.40 -19.61
C ARG A 66 -26.59 28.11 -21.00
N THR A 67 -26.96 29.15 -21.76
CA THR A 67 -27.54 29.02 -23.10
C THR A 67 -26.46 29.20 -24.15
N VAL A 68 -26.38 28.28 -25.12
CA VAL A 68 -25.41 28.27 -26.22
C VAL A 68 -26.15 28.38 -27.55
N THR A 69 -25.67 29.25 -28.44
CA THR A 69 -26.23 29.45 -29.78
C THR A 69 -25.55 28.52 -30.80
N ASP A 70 -26.33 27.63 -31.41
CA ASP A 70 -25.89 26.79 -32.52
C ASP A 70 -26.18 27.51 -33.85
N ILE A 71 -25.12 28.03 -34.47
CA ILE A 71 -25.18 28.83 -35.71
C ILE A 71 -25.60 27.96 -36.92
N LYS A 72 -25.29 26.65 -36.91
CA LYS A 72 -25.54 25.78 -38.06
C LYS A 72 -27.03 25.46 -38.21
N ASN A 73 -27.69 25.21 -37.08
CA ASN A 73 -29.12 24.88 -37.04
C ASN A 73 -30.00 26.07 -36.63
N ASP A 74 -29.39 27.21 -36.30
CA ASP A 74 -30.06 28.43 -35.88
C ASP A 74 -30.97 28.20 -34.65
N ARG A 75 -30.43 27.47 -33.67
CA ARG A 75 -31.13 27.07 -32.44
C ARG A 75 -30.38 27.56 -31.20
N GLU A 76 -31.12 27.98 -30.19
CA GLU A 76 -30.61 28.25 -28.85
C GLU A 76 -30.79 26.99 -27.98
N ILE A 77 -29.69 26.45 -27.46
CA ILE A 77 -29.68 25.23 -26.64
C ILE A 77 -29.36 25.63 -25.21
N LYS A 78 -30.26 25.29 -24.28
CA LYS A 78 -30.01 25.47 -22.83
C LYS A 78 -29.32 24.22 -22.30
N LEU A 79 -28.14 24.38 -21.71
CA LEU A 79 -27.41 23.27 -21.09
C LEU A 79 -28.11 22.82 -19.81
N SER A 80 -28.21 21.50 -19.62
CA SER A 80 -28.75 20.92 -18.39
C SER A 80 -27.74 20.98 -17.25
N ASP A 81 -28.21 20.82 -16.01
CA ASP A 81 -27.33 20.80 -14.83
C ASP A 81 -26.32 19.64 -14.88
N THR A 82 -26.70 18.52 -15.49
CA THR A 82 -25.80 17.38 -15.71
C THR A 82 -24.68 17.74 -16.69
N ASP A 83 -24.98 18.44 -17.78
CA ASP A 83 -23.99 18.86 -18.76
C ASP A 83 -23.01 19.86 -18.15
N LEU A 84 -23.52 20.82 -17.39
CA LEU A 84 -22.70 21.80 -16.66
C LEU A 84 -21.76 21.12 -15.66
N ARG A 85 -22.26 20.12 -14.93
CA ARG A 85 -21.45 19.33 -14.00
C ARG A 85 -20.33 18.58 -14.72
N ILE A 86 -20.63 17.98 -15.86
CA ILE A 86 -19.64 17.27 -16.71
C ILE A 86 -18.57 18.26 -17.20
N ILE A 87 -18.97 19.39 -17.77
CA ILE A 87 -18.04 20.43 -18.26
C ILE A 87 -17.15 20.93 -17.11
N GLN A 88 -17.74 21.19 -15.94
CA GLN A 88 -16.99 21.65 -14.77
C GLN A 88 -15.97 20.62 -14.30
N ARG A 89 -16.32 19.33 -14.32
CA ARG A 89 -15.38 18.24 -13.99
C ARG A 89 -14.23 18.15 -14.99
N ILE A 90 -14.55 18.16 -16.29
CA ILE A 90 -13.53 18.12 -17.36
C ILE A 90 -12.55 19.29 -17.21
N ARG A 91 -13.04 20.50 -16.94
CA ARG A 91 -12.20 21.67 -16.71
C ARG A 91 -11.28 21.55 -15.49
N LYS A 92 -11.69 20.80 -14.47
CA LYS A 92 -10.89 20.52 -13.27
C LYS A 92 -9.95 19.32 -13.45
N GLY A 93 -10.03 18.59 -14.56
CA GLY A 93 -9.25 17.38 -14.81
C GLY A 93 -9.82 16.10 -14.19
N PHE A 94 -11.08 16.12 -13.76
CA PHE A 94 -11.79 14.95 -13.22
C PHE A 94 -12.54 14.18 -14.30
N PHE A 95 -12.91 12.92 -14.02
CA PHE A 95 -13.67 12.08 -14.94
C PHE A 95 -15.12 12.59 -15.14
N PRO A 96 -15.66 12.62 -16.37
CA PRO A 96 -17.00 13.13 -16.66
C PRO A 96 -18.14 12.46 -15.87
N THR A 97 -18.07 11.14 -15.73
CA THR A 97 -19.11 10.30 -15.11
C THR A 97 -19.14 10.43 -13.58
N GLY A 98 -18.15 11.09 -12.98
CA GLY A 98 -17.96 11.18 -11.52
C GLY A 98 -17.54 9.87 -10.87
N ARG A 99 -17.38 8.79 -11.64
CA ARG A 99 -16.85 7.50 -11.20
C ARG A 99 -15.33 7.60 -11.28
N GLY A 100 -14.65 7.46 -10.15
CA GLY A 100 -13.19 7.62 -10.07
C GLY A 100 -12.72 8.95 -9.46
N ASP A 101 -13.60 9.76 -8.87
CA ASP A 101 -13.23 10.99 -8.12
C ASP A 101 -12.49 10.70 -6.78
N GLY A 102 -12.15 9.43 -6.49
CA GLY A 102 -11.18 9.06 -5.45
C GLY A 102 -11.73 8.35 -4.21
N ASP A 103 -13.06 8.19 -4.08
CA ASP A 103 -13.67 7.74 -2.81
C ASP A 103 -14.61 6.51 -2.90
N GLU A 104 -14.89 5.94 -4.07
CA GLU A 104 -15.81 4.77 -4.18
C GLU A 104 -15.17 3.48 -4.69
N ASP A 105 -14.02 3.56 -5.32
CA ASP A 105 -13.18 2.41 -5.58
C ASP A 105 -12.07 2.49 -4.52
N GLU A 106 -12.42 2.18 -3.26
CA GLU A 106 -11.41 1.69 -2.32
C GLU A 106 -10.68 0.59 -3.08
N GLU A 107 -9.48 0.94 -3.54
CA GLU A 107 -8.53 0.07 -4.16
C GLU A 107 -8.11 -0.92 -3.07
N PHE A 108 -9.00 -1.86 -2.75
CA PHE A 108 -8.57 -3.21 -2.49
C PHE A 108 -7.77 -3.54 -3.73
N GLN A 109 -6.46 -3.33 -3.63
CA GLN A 109 -5.49 -3.94 -4.50
C GLN A 109 -5.81 -5.42 -4.38
N VAL A 110 -6.64 -5.90 -5.31
CA VAL A 110 -6.99 -7.30 -5.34
C VAL A 110 -5.69 -7.94 -5.74
N GLU A 111 -4.98 -8.47 -4.74
CA GLU A 111 -3.77 -9.24 -4.95
C GLU A 111 -4.20 -10.53 -5.65
N TYR A 112 -4.42 -10.44 -6.97
CA TYR A 112 -4.75 -11.57 -7.82
C TYR A 112 -3.66 -12.65 -7.75
N GLU A 113 -2.43 -12.24 -7.39
CA GLU A 113 -1.25 -13.09 -7.31
C GLU A 113 -1.16 -13.93 -6.01
N ASP A 114 -1.60 -13.40 -4.86
CA ASP A 114 -1.46 -14.09 -3.56
C ASP A 114 -2.64 -15.02 -3.23
N ARG A 115 -3.67 -15.03 -4.09
CA ARG A 115 -4.73 -16.04 -4.07
C ARG A 115 -4.31 -17.35 -4.77
N ILE A 116 -3.13 -17.40 -5.37
CA ILE A 116 -2.60 -18.59 -6.03
C ILE A 116 -1.95 -19.48 -4.96
N GLU A 117 -2.61 -20.62 -4.75
CA GLU A 117 -2.22 -21.84 -4.05
C GLU A 117 -0.73 -21.95 -3.66
N ASP A 118 -0.49 -22.26 -2.38
CA ASP A 118 0.81 -22.32 -1.69
C ASP A 118 2.02 -22.50 -2.62
N LYS A 119 2.93 -21.52 -2.62
CA LYS A 119 4.15 -21.51 -3.45
C LYS A 119 5.08 -22.68 -3.04
N ILE A 120 4.88 -23.86 -3.62
CA ILE A 120 5.60 -25.13 -3.32
C ILE A 120 7.11 -25.03 -3.60
N HIS A 121 7.49 -24.24 -4.60
CA HIS A 121 8.89 -24.10 -5.03
C HIS A 121 9.48 -22.74 -4.62
N PRO A 122 10.78 -22.68 -4.26
CA PRO A 122 11.44 -21.41 -4.05
C PRO A 122 11.51 -20.61 -5.36
N MET A 123 11.47 -19.28 -5.27
CA MET A 123 11.58 -18.41 -6.44
C MET A 123 12.93 -18.55 -7.20
N ARG A 124 13.95 -19.13 -6.57
CA ARG A 124 15.28 -19.31 -7.16
C ARG A 124 15.84 -20.69 -6.89
N THR A 125 16.23 -21.39 -7.97
CA THR A 125 16.83 -22.74 -7.93
C THR A 125 18.35 -22.69 -8.04
N ARG A 126 19.02 -21.80 -7.27
CA ARG A 126 20.48 -21.76 -7.27
C ARG A 126 21.03 -22.92 -6.46
N TYR A 127 21.94 -23.70 -7.06
CA TYR A 127 22.62 -24.77 -6.35
C TYR A 127 23.39 -24.22 -5.14
N PRO A 128 23.34 -24.92 -3.98
CA PRO A 128 24.09 -24.50 -2.80
C PRO A 128 25.59 -24.59 -3.07
N THR A 129 26.35 -23.62 -2.55
CA THR A 129 27.80 -23.60 -2.72
C THR A 129 28.47 -24.66 -1.84
N LYS A 130 29.63 -25.18 -2.26
CA LYS A 130 30.38 -26.20 -1.49
C LYS A 130 30.74 -25.75 -0.06
N LYS A 131 30.93 -24.44 0.16
CA LYS A 131 31.27 -23.86 1.46
C LYS A 131 30.18 -24.08 2.51
N SER A 132 28.91 -24.21 2.10
CA SER A 132 27.79 -24.47 3.03
C SER A 132 27.84 -25.88 3.63
N PHE A 133 28.57 -26.82 3.01
CA PHE A 133 28.67 -28.22 3.47
C PHE A 133 30.01 -28.55 4.10
N MET A 134 31.05 -27.76 3.84
CA MET A 134 32.38 -27.95 4.42
C MET A 134 32.52 -27.12 5.70
N PRO A 135 33.44 -27.48 6.62
CA PRO A 135 33.76 -26.61 7.74
C PRO A 135 34.22 -25.24 7.26
N ASP A 136 33.97 -24.20 8.07
CA ASP A 136 34.20 -22.83 7.65
C ASP A 136 35.70 -22.52 7.44
N GLN A 137 36.02 -21.94 6.29
CA GLN A 137 37.40 -21.61 5.92
C GLN A 137 37.91 -20.40 6.70
N ASP A 138 37.02 -19.49 7.10
CA ASP A 138 37.40 -18.29 7.83
C ASP A 138 37.71 -18.62 9.29
N GLU A 139 36.94 -19.51 9.91
CA GLU A 139 37.29 -20.14 11.19
C GLU A 139 38.65 -20.84 11.13
N ALA A 140 38.89 -21.68 10.12
CA ALA A 140 40.19 -22.34 9.95
C ALA A 140 41.34 -21.31 9.83
N ARG A 141 41.13 -20.19 9.13
CA ARG A 141 42.12 -19.10 9.02
C ARG A 141 42.37 -18.42 10.36
N LYS A 142 41.33 -18.18 11.16
CA LYS A 142 41.44 -17.60 12.51
C LYS A 142 42.17 -18.54 13.47
N VAL A 143 41.83 -19.83 13.47
CA VAL A 143 42.51 -20.87 14.28
C VAL A 143 43.99 -20.94 13.91
N ASN A 144 44.31 -20.98 12.61
CA ASN A 144 45.70 -20.98 12.15
C ASN A 144 46.46 -19.71 12.56
N ARG A 145 45.81 -18.55 12.55
CA ARG A 145 46.40 -17.30 13.06
C ARG A 145 46.68 -17.40 14.56
N LEU A 146 45.73 -17.92 15.34
CA LEU A 146 45.92 -18.09 16.79
C LEU A 146 47.06 -19.07 17.09
N ILE A 147 47.13 -20.20 16.39
CA ILE A 147 48.22 -21.17 16.50
C ILE A 147 49.57 -20.51 16.22
N LYS A 148 49.67 -19.69 15.18
CA LYS A 148 50.91 -18.95 14.87
C LYS A 148 51.31 -18.01 16.01
N LEU A 149 50.36 -17.30 16.61
CA LEU A 149 50.62 -16.38 17.73
C LEU A 149 51.02 -17.13 19.01
N ILE A 150 50.42 -18.29 19.27
CA ILE A 150 50.81 -19.17 20.39
C ILE A 150 52.22 -19.72 20.16
N ARG A 151 52.54 -20.20 18.96
CA ARG A 151 53.89 -20.68 18.60
C ARG A 151 54.95 -19.58 18.71
N ALA A 152 54.60 -18.34 18.38
CA ALA A 152 55.46 -17.18 18.55
C ALA A 152 55.56 -16.70 20.02
N GLY A 153 54.81 -17.29 20.95
CA GLY A 153 54.82 -16.95 22.38
C GLY A 153 54.10 -15.64 22.74
N ILE A 154 53.37 -15.03 21.79
CA ILE A 154 52.67 -13.75 22.00
C ILE A 154 51.39 -13.96 22.82
N ILE A 155 50.69 -15.08 22.58
CA ILE A 155 49.45 -15.44 23.27
C ILE A 155 49.68 -16.72 24.05
N LYS A 156 49.32 -16.73 25.34
CA LYS A 156 49.33 -17.93 26.17
C LYS A 156 47.98 -18.65 26.08
N PRO A 157 47.95 -20.00 25.95
CA PRO A 157 46.70 -20.74 26.01
C PRO A 157 46.05 -20.54 27.37
N LYS A 158 44.71 -20.49 27.39
CA LYS A 158 43.95 -20.40 28.63
C LYS A 158 44.12 -21.72 29.40
N GLU A 159 44.51 -21.63 30.67
CA GLU A 159 44.58 -22.78 31.55
C GLU A 159 43.18 -23.33 31.82
N GLU A 160 43.01 -24.65 31.68
CA GLU A 160 41.78 -25.33 32.06
C GLU A 160 41.67 -25.25 33.59
N LYS A 161 40.66 -24.52 34.07
CA LYS A 161 40.31 -24.57 35.50
C LYS A 161 39.87 -26.01 35.79
N PRO A 162 40.32 -26.63 36.91
CA PRO A 162 39.88 -27.96 37.26
C PRO A 162 38.34 -27.99 37.28
N ALA A 163 37.75 -29.04 36.71
CA ALA A 163 36.32 -29.26 36.77
C ALA A 163 35.91 -29.16 38.24
N LYS A 164 35.00 -28.24 38.57
CA LYS A 164 34.41 -28.21 39.91
C LYS A 164 33.71 -29.56 40.05
N GLU A 165 34.19 -30.39 40.97
CA GLU A 165 33.50 -31.61 41.34
C GLU A 165 32.09 -31.21 41.76
N ASP A 166 31.08 -31.68 41.03
CA ASP A 166 29.69 -31.52 41.44
C ASP A 166 29.52 -32.30 42.73
N VAL A 167 29.53 -31.61 43.88
CA VAL A 167 29.23 -32.18 45.17
C VAL A 167 27.76 -32.59 45.16
N PHE A 168 27.48 -33.80 44.68
CA PHE A 168 26.21 -34.48 44.88
C PHE A 168 25.92 -34.45 46.38
N HIS A 169 24.91 -33.70 46.78
CA HIS A 169 24.38 -33.70 48.14
C HIS A 169 23.81 -35.09 48.42
N THR A 170 24.65 -36.00 48.88
CA THR A 170 24.20 -37.28 49.42
C THR A 170 23.79 -37.02 50.86
N ALA A 171 22.54 -36.57 51.04
CA ALA A 171 21.96 -36.46 52.37
C ALA A 171 22.00 -37.84 53.07
N PRO A 172 22.48 -37.95 54.33
CA PRO A 172 22.47 -39.22 55.02
C PRO A 172 21.03 -39.68 55.25
N ARG A 173 20.71 -40.90 54.82
CA ARG A 173 19.42 -41.54 55.11
C ARG A 173 19.29 -41.72 56.63
N ARG A 174 18.35 -40.99 57.22
CA ARG A 174 17.91 -41.17 58.61
C ARG A 174 17.36 -42.59 58.76
N ASN A 175 18.12 -43.49 59.37
CA ASN A 175 17.60 -44.79 59.77
C ASN A 175 16.87 -44.65 61.11
N HIS A 176 15.57 -44.87 61.04
CA HIS A 176 14.61 -44.79 62.12
C HIS A 176 14.36 -46.20 62.69
N TYR A 177 14.67 -46.36 63.97
CA TYR A 177 14.30 -47.45 64.89
C TYR A 177 14.72 -48.91 64.62
N LEU A 178 15.62 -49.40 65.48
CA LEU A 178 15.27 -50.56 66.31
C LEU A 178 15.73 -50.34 67.76
N MET A 179 14.74 -50.12 68.60
CA MET A 179 14.77 -50.17 70.06
C MET A 179 15.49 -51.41 70.62
N LYS A 180 16.39 -51.24 71.61
CA LYS A 180 16.19 -51.70 73.00
C LYS A 180 17.51 -51.74 73.80
N ARG A 181 17.51 -50.96 74.87
CA ARG A 181 17.94 -51.33 76.24
C ARG A 181 19.42 -51.70 76.45
N LEU A 182 20.17 -50.78 77.05
CA LEU A 182 20.44 -50.85 78.50
C LEU A 182 21.00 -49.49 78.96
N CYS A 183 20.30 -48.88 79.90
CA CYS A 183 20.86 -47.87 80.78
C CYS A 183 21.82 -48.59 81.74
N ILE A 184 22.98 -48.01 82.07
CA ILE A 184 23.51 -47.80 83.43
C ILE A 184 25.00 -47.43 83.40
N SER A 185 25.24 -46.19 83.84
CA SER A 185 26.36 -45.64 84.63
C SER A 185 27.79 -45.49 84.07
N ILE A 186 28.34 -44.31 84.41
CA ILE A 186 29.71 -43.96 84.84
C ILE A 186 30.26 -42.79 84.00
N THR A 187 30.01 -41.50 84.35
CA THR A 187 30.88 -40.61 85.17
C THR A 187 32.37 -40.72 84.78
N ILE A 188 33.12 -39.70 84.33
CA ILE A 188 33.38 -38.37 84.93
C ILE A 188 34.31 -37.56 84.00
N SER A 189 34.09 -36.24 83.96
CA SER A 189 35.04 -35.10 83.85
C SER A 189 36.09 -34.98 82.73
N ARG A 190 36.03 -33.84 82.00
CA ARG A 190 37.05 -32.75 81.89
C ARG A 190 36.50 -31.70 80.88
N VAL A 191 35.95 -30.55 81.27
CA VAL A 191 36.51 -29.30 81.85
C VAL A 191 37.50 -28.58 80.91
N THR A 192 37.21 -27.27 80.76
CA THR A 192 37.83 -26.13 80.04
C THR A 192 37.55 -26.03 78.54
N ALA A 193 36.60 -25.20 78.08
CA ALA A 193 36.57 -23.72 78.08
C ALA A 193 37.57 -23.11 77.08
N SER A 194 37.04 -22.48 76.03
CA SER A 194 37.29 -21.06 75.75
C SER A 194 36.39 -20.63 74.60
N ASP A 195 35.57 -19.65 74.95
CA ASP A 195 34.60 -18.95 74.16
C ASP A 195 35.23 -18.10 73.05
N ASP A 196 34.33 -17.67 72.16
CA ASP A 196 34.25 -16.33 71.61
C ASP A 196 35.22 -15.92 70.49
N ASN A 197 34.68 -15.70 69.29
CA ASN A 197 34.21 -14.38 68.80
C ASN A 197 35.41 -13.70 68.12
N THR A 198 35.36 -13.26 66.87
CA THR A 198 34.77 -12.00 66.42
C THR A 198 35.06 -11.98 64.91
N LYS A 199 34.02 -11.95 64.08
CA LYS A 199 33.61 -10.80 63.25
C LYS A 199 34.63 -10.24 62.26
N ASP A 200 34.04 -9.81 61.15
CA ASP A 200 34.44 -8.66 60.32
C ASP A 200 35.70 -8.86 59.49
N CYS A 201 35.82 -8.41 58.26
CA CYS A 201 34.98 -7.64 57.35
C CYS A 201 35.63 -7.93 55.99
N ASP A 202 34.88 -8.18 54.93
CA ASP A 202 34.58 -7.14 53.94
C ASP A 202 35.83 -6.38 53.46
N LYS A 203 36.17 -6.58 52.18
CA LYS A 203 36.48 -5.54 51.18
C LYS A 203 37.38 -6.06 50.06
N GLY A 204 37.04 -5.67 48.84
CA GLY A 204 37.98 -5.48 47.74
C GLY A 204 37.54 -6.12 46.45
#